data_AF-A0A3B9LQH3-F1
#
_entry.id   AF-A0A3B9LQH3-F1
#
_cell.length_a   1.000
_cell.length_b   1.000
_cell.length_c   1.000
_cell.angle_alpha   90.00
_cell.angle_beta   90.00
_cell.angle_gamma   90.00
#
_symmetry.space_group_name_H-M   'P 1'
#
loop_
_entity.id
_entity.type
_entity.pdbx_description
1 polymer ?
#
loop_
_entity_poly.entity_id
_entity_poly.type
_entity_poly.pdbx_seq_one_letter_code
_entity_poly.pdbx_strand_id
1 'polypeptide(L)' 'MRFVKQSFIRATPERVFSFHEQPNVLALLIPPWESARVIQPAKISEVGTEAIVETMVFGPIKARWVAQHTVYDP' A
#
# COMPACT_ATOMS: atom_id res chain seq x y z
N MET A 1 -4.41 11.43 -16.63
CA MET A 1 -5.72 11.45 -15.94
C MET A 1 -5.45 11.41 -14.44
N ARG A 2 -6.12 12.24 -13.63
CA ARG A 2 -5.99 12.23 -12.16
C ARG A 2 -7.34 11.87 -11.56
N PHE A 3 -7.40 10.79 -10.79
CA PHE A 3 -8.56 10.43 -9.99
C PHE A 3 -8.33 10.87 -8.54
N VAL A 4 -9.36 11.44 -7.90
CA VAL A 4 -9.30 11.85 -6.48
C VAL A 4 -10.56 11.35 -5.79
N LYS A 5 -10.38 10.61 -4.69
CA LYS A 5 -11.44 10.15 -3.79
C LYS A 5 -11.12 10.63 -2.38
N GLN A 6 -12.13 11.10 -1.67
CA GLN A 6 -12.04 11.44 -0.25
C GLN A 6 -13.08 10.64 0.53
N SER A 7 -12.76 10.29 1.78
CA SER A 7 -13.65 9.58 2.69
C SER A 7 -13.42 10.05 4.12
N PHE A 8 -14.49 10.11 4.90
CA PHE A 8 -14.41 10.46 6.32
C PHE A 8 -14.07 9.24 7.17
N ILE A 9 -13.06 9.35 8.03
CA ILE A 9 -12.69 8.33 9.01
C ILE A 9 -12.94 8.89 10.40
N ARG A 10 -13.68 8.15 11.24
CA ARG A 10 -14.00 8.54 12.62
C ARG A 10 -12.81 8.28 13.56
N ALA A 11 -11.68 8.93 13.30
CA ALA A 11 -10.45 8.86 14.08
C ALA A 11 -9.64 10.16 13.91
N THR A 12 -8.68 10.42 14.80
CA THR A 12 -7.77 11.57 14.65
C THR A 12 -6.77 11.33 13.51
N PRO A 13 -6.22 12.38 12.88
CA PRO A 13 -5.21 12.24 11.82
C PRO A 13 -4.02 11.37 12.24
N GLU A 14 -3.51 11.55 13.47
CA GLU A 14 -2.35 10.82 13.99
C GLU A 14 -2.66 9.33 14.12
N ARG A 15 -3.89 8.97 14.52
CA ARG A 15 -4.33 7.58 14.59
C ARG A 15 -4.47 6.95 13.19
N VAL A 16 -4.91 7.73 12.21
CA VAL A 16 -5.01 7.26 10.82
C VAL A 16 -3.62 7.09 10.22
N PHE A 17 -2.70 8.02 10.45
CA PHE A 17 -1.34 7.95 9.92
C PHE A 17 -0.55 6.80 10.57
N SER A 18 -0.59 6.65 11.89
CA SER A 18 0.08 5.55 12.60
C SER A 18 -0.43 4.16 12.21
N PHE A 19 -1.67 4.03 11.70
CA PHE A 19 -2.12 2.80 11.07
C PHE A 19 -1.28 2.46 9.83
N HIS A 20 -0.93 3.45 9.00
CA HIS A 20 -0.10 3.31 7.80
C HIS A 20 1.39 3.09 8.09
N GLU A 21 1.85 3.34 9.32
CA GLU A 21 3.23 3.03 9.73
C GLU A 21 3.43 1.56 10.14
N GLN A 22 2.35 0.79 10.30
CA GLN A 22 2.46 -0.61 10.75
C GLN A 22 3.21 -1.46 9.70
N PRO A 23 4.15 -2.34 10.11
CA PRO A 23 4.99 -3.11 9.19
C PRO A 23 4.25 -3.95 8.14
N ASN A 24 3.01 -4.36 8.42
CA ASN A 24 2.18 -5.19 7.56
C ASN A 24 0.94 -4.47 6.99
N VAL A 25 0.87 -3.13 7.10
CA VAL A 25 -0.36 -2.39 6.74
C VAL A 25 -0.80 -2.59 5.31
N LEU A 26 0.15 -2.69 4.37
CA LEU A 26 -0.19 -2.85 2.96
C LEU A 26 -1.00 -4.13 2.71
N ALA A 27 -0.69 -5.21 3.45
CA ALA A 27 -1.46 -6.44 3.39
C ALA A 27 -2.87 -6.31 3.98
N LEU A 28 -3.06 -5.42 4.98
CA LEU A 28 -4.38 -5.11 5.56
C LEU A 28 -5.24 -4.23 4.65
N LEU A 29 -4.60 -3.42 3.80
CA LEU A 29 -5.25 -2.51 2.86
C LEU A 29 -5.64 -3.18 1.54
N ILE A 30 -5.01 -4.30 1.19
CA ILE A 30 -5.37 -5.10 0.02
C ILE A 30 -6.74 -5.74 0.28
N PRO A 31 -7.75 -5.48 -0.56
CA PRO A 31 -9.06 -6.09 -0.38
C PRO A 31 -8.98 -7.63 -0.49
N PRO A 32 -9.76 -8.38 0.31
CA PRO A 32 -9.66 -9.84 0.36
C PRO A 32 -10.09 -10.55 -0.94
N TRP A 33 -10.79 -9.84 -1.84
CA TRP A 33 -11.17 -10.34 -3.17
C TRP A 33 -10.12 -10.05 -4.26
N GLU A 34 -9.06 -9.32 -3.94
CA GLU A 34 -7.99 -8.99 -4.89
C GLU A 34 -6.97 -10.13 -4.97
N SER A 35 -6.55 -10.51 -6.19
CA SER A 35 -5.49 -11.50 -6.39
C SER A 35 -4.10 -10.86 -6.30
N ALA A 36 -3.77 -10.32 -5.12
CA ALA A 36 -2.50 -9.64 -4.85
C ALA A 36 -1.84 -10.15 -3.56
N ARG A 37 -0.51 -10.25 -3.57
CA ARG A 37 0.30 -10.67 -2.42
C ARG A 37 1.50 -9.75 -2.24
N VAL A 38 1.68 -9.24 -1.03
CA VAL A 38 2.91 -8.53 -0.65
C VAL A 38 4.05 -9.53 -0.56
N ILE A 39 5.06 -9.37 -1.41
CA ILE A 39 6.28 -10.20 -1.44
C ILE A 39 7.37 -9.56 -0.58
N GLN A 40 7.48 -8.23 -0.65
CA GLN A 40 8.41 -7.43 0.13
C GLN A 40 7.66 -6.22 0.70
N PRO A 41 7.52 -6.10 2.03
CA PRO A 41 7.04 -4.87 2.64
C PRO A 41 8.16 -3.81 2.65
N ALA A 42 7.78 -2.54 2.77
CA ALA A 42 8.70 -1.44 3.00
C ALA A 42 8.09 -0.48 4.03
N LYS A 43 8.95 0.22 4.77
CA LYS A 43 8.51 1.21 5.74
C LYS A 43 8.21 2.52 5.03
N ILE A 44 7.02 3.06 5.27
CA ILE A 44 6.61 4.33 4.64
C ILE A 44 7.49 5.52 5.07
N SER A 45 8.12 5.44 6.25
CA SER A 45 9.02 6.46 6.80
C SER A 45 10.39 6.52 6.12
N GLU A 46 10.73 5.52 5.31
CA GLU A 46 12.02 5.42 4.64
C GLU A 46 11.84 5.68 3.13
N VAL A 47 11.92 6.96 2.73
CA VAL A 47 11.84 7.38 1.32
C VAL A 47 12.94 6.68 0.50
N GLY A 48 12.58 6.22 -0.69
CA GLY A 48 13.44 5.47 -1.59
C GLY A 48 13.33 3.95 -1.44
N THR A 49 12.73 3.45 -0.35
CA THR A 49 12.46 2.01 -0.18
C THR A 49 11.36 1.52 -1.10
N GLU A 50 11.43 0.24 -1.47
CA GLU A 50 10.52 -0.39 -2.42
C GLU A 50 9.68 -1.48 -1.76
N ALA A 51 8.36 -1.38 -1.89
CA ALA A 51 7.43 -2.49 -1.65
C ALA A 51 7.24 -3.27 -2.95
N ILE A 52 7.24 -4.60 -2.87
CA ILE A 52 7.01 -5.48 -4.03
C ILE A 52 5.71 -6.25 -3.82
N VAL A 53 4.77 -6.09 -4.75
CA VAL A 53 3.49 -6.79 -4.77
C VAL A 53 3.42 -7.69 -6.00
N GLU A 54 3.14 -8.97 -5.79
CA GLU A 54 2.79 -9.90 -6.87
C GLU A 54 1.27 -9.80 -7.12
N THR A 55 0.88 -9.58 -8.37
CA THR A 55 -0.53 -9.53 -8.77
C THR A 55 -0.77 -10.42 -9.99
N MET A 56 -1.99 -10.96 -10.11
CA MET A 56 -2.42 -11.73 -11.28
C MET A 56 -2.97 -10.77 -12.33
N VAL A 57 -2.43 -10.81 -13.54
CA VAL A 57 -2.88 -9.98 -14.67
C VAL A 57 -3.35 -10.92 -15.77
N PHE A 58 -4.58 -10.74 -16.29
CA PHE A 58 -5.14 -11.55 -17.38
C PHE A 58 -5.08 -13.08 -17.16
N GLY A 59 -5.66 -13.56 -16.06
CA GLY A 59 -5.70 -15.00 -15.77
C GLY A 59 -4.43 -15.48 -15.03
N PRO A 60 -3.74 -16.56 -15.46
CA PRO A 60 -2.66 -17.19 -14.69
C PRO A 60 -1.31 -16.43 -14.73
N ILE A 61 -1.22 -15.30 -15.44
CA ILE A 61 0.03 -14.55 -15.59
C ILE A 61 0.26 -13.71 -14.34
N LYS A 62 1.43 -13.87 -13.73
CA LYS A 62 1.88 -13.09 -12.57
C LYS A 62 2.70 -11.89 -13.02
N ALA A 63 2.42 -10.73 -12.45
CA ALA A 63 3.24 -9.54 -12.57
C ALA A 63 3.78 -9.10 -11.20
N ARG A 64 4.97 -8.51 -11.18
CA ARG A 64 5.53 -7.85 -9.99
C ARG A 64 5.41 -6.36 -10.15
N TRP A 65 4.73 -5.73 -9.21
CA TRP A 65 4.68 -4.30 -9.07
C TRP A 65 5.69 -3.85 -8.01
N VAL A 66 6.68 -3.08 -8.44
CA VAL A 66 7.67 -2.43 -7.57
C VAL A 66 7.19 -1.00 -7.31
N ALA A 67 6.84 -0.71 -6.06
CA ALA A 67 6.34 0.58 -5.63
C ALA A 67 7.35 1.26 -4.70
N GLN A 68 7.90 2.39 -5.14
CA GLN A 68 8.87 3.17 -4.36
C GLN A 68 8.16 4.26 -3.55
N HIS A 69 8.51 4.40 -2.27
CA HIS A 69 8.09 5.53 -1.44
C HIS A 69 8.84 6.80 -1.87
N THR A 70 8.12 7.86 -2.20
CA THR A 70 8.70 9.11 -2.74
C THR A 70 8.54 10.31 -1.82
N VAL A 71 7.54 10.29 -0.95
CA VAL A 71 7.23 11.39 0.00
C VAL A 71 6.80 10.77 1.32
N TYR A 72 7.22 11.40 2.41
CA TYR A 72 6.78 11.09 3.77
C TYR A 72 6.44 12.40 4.49
N ASP A 73 5.19 12.50 4.94
CA ASP A 73 4.63 13.69 5.61
C ASP A 73 3.62 13.20 6.68
N PRO A 74 4.08 12.98 7.93
CA PRO A 74 3.28 12.39 9.00
C PRO A 74 2.26 13.33 9.64
#